data_AF-A0A1Q9H7C1-F1
#
_entry.id   AF-A0A1Q9H7C1-F1
#
_cell.length_a   1.000
_cell.length_b   1.000
_cell.length_c   1.000
_cell.angle_alpha   90.00
_cell.angle_beta   90.00
_cell.angle_gamma   90.00
#
_symmetry.space_group_name_H-M   'P 1'
#
loop_
_entity.id
_entity.type
_entity.pdbx_description
1 polymer ?
#
loop_
_entity_poly.entity_id
_entity_poly.type
_entity_poly.pdbx_seq_one_letter_code
_entity_poly.pdbx_strand_id
1 'polypeptide(L)'
;MNKIERKLKENRNRRARESLLSLLPGSFGSYLENVEFSSDEICLRYAAFSTWDQESDCQTTTRGSIESWKNYTFQDWSDLIDALRRLPSEEYTGWLFFDIDGPYYKVKFSELLLFLNELELFTTENDKFDFGWVGTELDCGIIAEFNHTSFCRNDFELSVWGI
;
A
#
# COMPACT_ATOMS: atom_id res chain seq x y z
N MET A 1 21.55 -9.28 9.26
CA MET A 1 20.87 -10.43 8.65
C MET A 1 21.91 -11.40 8.10
N ASN A 2 21.89 -12.67 8.51
CA ASN A 2 22.80 -13.70 8.01
C ASN A 2 22.35 -14.25 6.64
N LYS A 3 23.22 -15.02 5.97
CA LYS A 3 22.95 -15.57 4.63
C LYS A 3 21.72 -16.48 4.57
N ILE A 4 21.38 -17.16 5.68
CA ILE A 4 20.24 -18.09 5.75
C ILE A 4 18.94 -17.29 5.85
N GLU A 5 18.87 -16.31 6.74
CA GLU A 5 17.74 -15.39 6.90
C GLU A 5 17.39 -14.70 5.57
N ARG A 6 18.39 -14.22 4.83
CA ARG A 6 18.17 -13.60 3.52
C ARG A 6 17.54 -14.57 2.52
N LYS A 7 18.04 -15.80 2.43
CA LYS A 7 17.48 -16.83 1.53
C LYS A 7 16.06 -17.25 1.93
N LEU A 8 15.77 -17.31 3.22
CA LEU A 8 14.42 -17.60 3.71
C LEU A 8 13.45 -16.47 3.34
N LYS A 9 13.88 -15.22 3.51
CA LYS A 9 13.10 -14.04 3.10
C LYS A 9 12.83 -14.01 1.59
N GLU A 10 13.85 -14.29 0.77
CA GLU A 10 13.71 -14.39 -0.69
C GLU A 10 12.69 -15.47 -1.10
N ASN A 11 12.74 -16.65 -0.47
CA ASN A 11 11.80 -17.74 -0.78
C ASN A 11 10.37 -17.40 -0.33
N ARG A 12 10.21 -16.79 0.86
CA ARG A 12 8.91 -16.30 1.35
C ARG A 12 8.33 -15.29 0.37
N ASN A 13 9.12 -14.30 -0.05
CA ASN A 13 8.70 -13.27 -1.00
C ASN A 13 8.32 -13.85 -2.37
N ARG A 14 9.08 -14.82 -2.88
CA ARG A 14 8.73 -15.51 -4.13
C ARG A 14 7.38 -16.22 -4.04
N ARG A 15 7.14 -16.95 -2.95
CA ARG A 15 5.83 -17.62 -2.72
C ARG A 15 4.70 -16.62 -2.54
N ALA A 16 4.94 -15.54 -1.82
CA ALA A 16 3.97 -14.46 -1.65
C ALA A 16 3.62 -13.80 -3.00
N ARG A 17 4.63 -13.55 -3.84
CA ARG A 17 4.46 -13.07 -5.23
C ARG A 17 3.60 -14.02 -6.06
N GLU A 18 3.97 -15.30 -6.12
CA GLU A 18 3.22 -16.31 -6.88
C GLU A 18 1.75 -16.40 -6.42
N SER A 19 1.54 -16.40 -5.09
CA SER A 19 0.20 -16.41 -4.51
C SER A 19 -0.61 -15.16 -4.88
N LEU A 20 -0.02 -13.97 -4.70
CA LEU A 20 -0.68 -12.70 -5.02
C LEU A 20 -1.05 -12.63 -6.51
N LEU A 21 -0.11 -12.91 -7.41
CA LEU A 21 -0.36 -12.86 -8.86
C LEU A 21 -1.44 -13.84 -9.31
N SER A 22 -1.59 -14.98 -8.62
CA SER A 22 -2.65 -15.96 -8.90
C SER A 22 -4.05 -15.52 -8.47
N LEU A 23 -4.15 -14.59 -7.51
CA LEU A 23 -5.40 -14.08 -6.96
C LEU A 23 -5.85 -12.77 -7.61
N LEU A 24 -4.90 -12.00 -8.18
CA LEU A 24 -5.22 -10.75 -8.86
C LEU A 24 -6.00 -11.00 -10.16
N PRO A 25 -6.93 -10.10 -10.52
CA PRO A 25 -7.58 -10.12 -11.83
C PRO A 25 -6.55 -10.15 -12.97
N GLY A 26 -6.85 -10.91 -14.03
CA GLY A 26 -5.85 -11.27 -15.06
C GLY A 26 -5.13 -10.10 -15.72
N SER A 27 -5.81 -8.96 -15.95
CA SER A 27 -5.20 -7.73 -16.49
C SER A 27 -4.14 -7.17 -15.54
N PHE A 28 -4.50 -7.00 -14.27
CA PHE A 28 -3.62 -6.43 -13.25
C PHE A 28 -2.50 -7.39 -12.85
N GLY A 29 -2.80 -8.68 -12.70
CA GLY A 29 -1.80 -9.72 -12.47
C GLY A 29 -0.76 -9.79 -13.58
N SER A 30 -1.19 -9.76 -14.85
CA SER A 30 -0.26 -9.73 -16.00
C SER A 30 0.59 -8.47 -16.01
N TYR A 31 0.03 -7.32 -15.66
CA TYR A 31 0.80 -6.08 -15.53
C TYR A 31 1.88 -6.22 -14.45
N LEU A 32 1.52 -6.63 -13.22
CA LEU A 32 2.46 -6.79 -12.12
C LEU A 32 3.51 -7.89 -12.35
N GLU A 33 3.20 -8.89 -13.17
CA GLU A 33 4.17 -9.91 -13.55
C GLU A 33 5.34 -9.33 -14.37
N ASN A 34 5.08 -8.27 -15.15
CA ASN A 34 6.03 -7.66 -16.08
C ASN A 34 6.80 -6.46 -15.51
N VAL A 35 6.38 -5.90 -14.38
CA VAL A 35 7.12 -4.79 -13.74
C VAL A 35 8.30 -5.28 -12.91
N GLU A 36 9.25 -4.38 -12.66
CA GLU A 36 10.35 -4.62 -11.73
C GLU A 36 9.80 -4.89 -10.32
N PHE A 37 10.33 -5.89 -9.62
CA PHE A 37 9.96 -6.17 -8.24
C PHE A 37 11.17 -6.31 -7.34
N SER A 38 10.97 -6.04 -6.05
CA SER A 38 11.99 -6.13 -5.01
C SER A 38 11.42 -6.82 -3.76
N SER A 39 12.33 -7.27 -2.90
CA SER A 39 12.03 -7.80 -1.55
C SER A 39 12.79 -7.04 -0.46
N ASP A 40 13.45 -5.94 -0.83
CA ASP A 40 14.23 -5.10 0.08
C ASP A 40 13.32 -4.05 0.74
N GLU A 41 13.36 -3.99 2.07
CA GLU A 41 12.57 -3.05 2.90
C GLU A 41 12.89 -1.58 2.58
N ILE A 42 14.04 -1.30 1.97
CA ILE A 42 14.36 0.05 1.48
C ILE A 42 13.30 0.63 0.53
N CYS A 43 12.50 -0.24 -0.10
CA CYS A 43 11.37 0.16 -0.95
C CYS A 43 10.29 0.91 -0.17
N LEU A 44 10.15 0.64 1.14
CA LEU A 44 9.17 1.27 2.02
C LEU A 44 9.74 2.45 2.82
N ARG A 45 10.91 2.98 2.46
CA ARG A 45 11.58 4.04 3.25
C ARG A 45 10.73 5.29 3.47
N TYR A 46 9.78 5.57 2.57
CA TYR A 46 8.86 6.70 2.70
C TYR A 46 7.49 6.33 3.25
N ALA A 47 7.20 5.05 3.51
CA ALA A 47 5.92 4.62 4.04
C ALA A 47 5.61 5.30 5.38
N ALA A 48 4.43 5.90 5.46
CA ALA A 48 3.98 6.73 6.56
C ALA A 48 2.63 6.25 7.09
N PHE A 49 2.65 5.09 7.74
CA PHE A 49 1.46 4.47 8.34
C PHE A 49 0.89 5.37 9.44
N SER A 50 -0.43 5.40 9.57
CA SER A 50 -1.10 6.14 10.63
C SER A 50 -0.77 5.51 11.99
N THR A 51 -0.61 6.33 13.02
CA THR A 51 -0.42 5.87 14.40
C THR A 51 -0.92 6.92 15.38
N TRP A 52 -1.07 6.55 16.65
CA TRP A 52 -1.51 7.47 17.70
C TRP A 52 -0.33 7.86 18.59
N ASP A 53 -0.07 9.16 18.71
CA ASP A 53 0.84 9.66 19.73
C ASP A 53 0.09 9.76 21.06
N GLN A 54 0.49 8.91 22.02
CA GLN A 54 -0.12 8.88 23.35
C GLN A 54 0.19 10.11 24.20
N GLU A 55 1.30 10.80 23.95
CA GLU A 55 1.69 11.98 24.73
C GLU A 55 0.92 13.22 24.30
N SER A 56 0.79 13.42 22.99
CA SER A 56 0.08 14.57 22.42
C SER A 56 -1.41 14.31 22.13
N ASP A 57 -1.86 13.08 22.37
CA ASP A 57 -3.22 12.59 22.13
C ASP A 57 -3.73 12.96 20.72
N CYS A 58 -2.90 12.72 19.72
CA CYS A 58 -3.22 13.04 18.34
C CYS A 58 -2.73 11.97 17.36
N GLN A 59 -3.40 11.90 16.21
CA GLN A 59 -2.99 11.03 15.12
C GLN A 59 -1.73 11.60 14.44
N THR A 60 -0.75 10.73 14.22
CA THR A 60 0.54 11.03 13.59
C THR A 60 0.94 9.89 12.65
N THR A 61 2.19 9.86 12.21
CA THR A 61 2.73 8.78 11.36
C THR A 61 3.84 8.00 12.07
N THR A 62 4.13 6.79 11.60
CA THR A 62 5.30 6.00 12.05
C THR A 62 6.65 6.69 11.83
N ARG A 63 6.68 7.74 11.00
CA ARG A 63 7.87 8.58 10.74
C ARG A 63 7.80 9.94 11.46
N GLY A 64 6.77 10.19 12.26
CA GLY A 64 6.51 11.48 12.92
C GLY A 64 5.79 12.47 12.00
N SER A 65 6.15 13.76 12.10
CA SER A 65 5.53 14.81 11.30
C SER A 65 5.98 14.73 9.83
N ILE A 66 5.02 14.60 8.91
CA ILE A 66 5.24 14.61 7.46
C ILE A 66 4.45 15.75 6.84
N GLU A 67 5.08 16.46 5.91
CA GLU A 67 4.46 17.57 5.21
C GLU A 67 3.26 17.10 4.38
N SER A 68 2.14 17.82 4.50
CA SER A 68 0.92 17.56 3.73
C SER A 68 0.32 16.16 3.91
N TRP A 69 0.71 15.44 4.97
CA TRP A 69 0.10 14.17 5.34
C TRP A 69 -1.34 14.39 5.80
N LYS A 70 -2.25 13.60 5.23
CA LYS A 70 -3.68 13.60 5.56
C LYS A 70 -4.14 12.16 5.67
N ASN A 71 -4.97 11.88 6.67
CA ASN A 71 -5.67 10.62 6.79
C ASN A 71 -7.18 10.86 6.67
N TYR A 72 -7.83 10.11 5.79
CA TYR A 72 -9.26 10.15 5.57
C TYR A 72 -9.86 8.82 6.01
N THR A 73 -11.00 8.89 6.70
CA THR A 73 -11.72 7.69 7.15
C THR A 73 -13.01 7.50 6.35
N PHE A 74 -13.32 6.24 6.03
CA PHE A 74 -14.49 5.83 5.25
C PHE A 74 -15.18 4.64 5.93
N GLN A 75 -16.50 4.57 5.80
CA GLN A 75 -17.28 3.41 6.26
C GLN A 75 -17.31 2.30 5.20
N ASP A 76 -17.33 2.69 3.92
CA ASP A 76 -17.41 1.78 2.80
C ASP A 76 -16.10 1.78 2.01
N TRP A 77 -15.63 0.59 1.63
CA TRP A 77 -14.39 0.42 0.88
C TRP A 77 -14.43 1.12 -0.48
N SER A 78 -15.59 1.06 -1.15
CA SER A 78 -15.81 1.74 -2.43
C SER A 78 -15.61 3.25 -2.34
N ASP A 79 -15.99 3.87 -1.21
CA ASP A 79 -15.81 5.31 -1.01
C ASP A 79 -14.33 5.69 -0.91
N LEU A 80 -13.52 4.83 -0.29
CA LEU A 80 -12.07 4.98 -0.24
C LEU A 80 -11.47 4.88 -1.64
N ILE A 81 -11.86 3.86 -2.41
CA ILE A 81 -11.39 3.67 -3.80
C ILE A 81 -11.81 4.87 -4.69
N ASP A 82 -13.02 5.40 -4.49
CA ASP A 82 -13.50 6.60 -5.16
C ASP A 82 -12.68 7.85 -4.79
N ALA A 83 -12.30 7.99 -3.52
CA ALA A 83 -11.41 9.07 -3.09
C ALA A 83 -10.02 8.93 -3.72
N LEU A 84 -9.48 7.71 -3.77
CA LEU A 84 -8.20 7.42 -4.40
C LEU A 84 -8.20 7.74 -5.89
N ARG A 85 -9.30 7.44 -6.60
CA ARG A 85 -9.46 7.76 -8.03
C ARG A 85 -9.45 9.26 -8.32
N ARG A 86 -9.75 10.12 -7.33
CA ARG A 86 -9.77 11.58 -7.48
C ARG A 86 -8.43 12.25 -7.18
N LEU A 87 -7.44 11.49 -6.69
CA LEU A 87 -6.09 12.02 -6.51
C LEU A 87 -5.49 12.41 -7.87
N PRO A 88 -4.65 13.45 -7.92
CA PRO A 88 -4.03 13.87 -9.16
C PRO A 88 -3.22 12.72 -9.76
N SER A 89 -3.43 12.46 -11.05
CA SER A 89 -2.69 11.45 -11.78
C SER A 89 -1.29 11.97 -12.06
N GLU A 90 -0.36 11.64 -11.18
CA GLU A 90 1.05 11.99 -11.30
C GLU A 90 1.85 10.85 -11.95
N GLU A 91 2.88 11.22 -12.72
CA GLU A 91 3.78 10.28 -13.40
C GLU A 91 4.91 9.77 -12.49
N TYR A 92 4.77 9.94 -11.17
CA TYR A 92 5.74 9.48 -10.21
C TYR A 92 5.80 7.95 -10.20
N THR A 93 7.01 7.43 -10.09
CA THR A 93 7.27 6.00 -9.91
C THR A 93 7.38 5.69 -8.44
N GLY A 94 6.78 4.58 -8.02
CA GLY A 94 6.79 4.14 -6.63
C GLY A 94 6.73 2.63 -6.51
N TRP A 95 6.75 2.18 -5.27
CA TRP A 95 6.66 0.78 -4.87
C TRP A 95 5.26 0.50 -4.35
N LEU A 96 4.47 -0.24 -5.14
CA LEU A 96 3.21 -0.83 -4.73
C LEU A 96 3.49 -2.05 -3.84
N PHE A 97 2.74 -2.18 -2.75
CA PHE A 97 2.83 -3.29 -1.82
C PHE A 97 1.47 -3.65 -1.23
N PHE A 98 1.33 -4.93 -0.86
CA PHE A 98 0.13 -5.49 -0.20
C PHE A 98 0.46 -6.06 1.19
N ASP A 99 1.76 -6.09 1.53
CA ASP A 99 2.30 -6.54 2.81
C ASP A 99 3.61 -5.77 3.03
N ILE A 100 3.87 -5.37 4.27
CA ILE A 100 5.10 -4.66 4.66
C ILE A 100 6.36 -5.54 4.56
N ASP A 101 6.20 -6.85 4.43
CA ASP A 101 7.30 -7.80 4.20
C ASP A 101 7.64 -8.00 2.71
N GLY A 102 6.85 -7.40 1.81
CA GLY A 102 6.92 -7.54 0.37
C GLY A 102 6.12 -8.73 -0.19
N PRO A 103 6.14 -8.94 -1.52
CA PRO A 103 6.98 -8.26 -2.52
C PRO A 103 6.52 -6.82 -2.83
N TYR A 104 7.47 -6.01 -3.31
CA TYR A 104 7.26 -4.62 -3.72
C TYR A 104 7.34 -4.50 -5.25
N TYR A 105 6.34 -3.90 -5.89
CA TYR A 105 6.25 -3.78 -7.35
C TYR A 105 6.46 -2.34 -7.78
N LYS A 106 7.33 -2.12 -8.75
CA LYS A 106 7.62 -0.78 -9.26
C LYS A 106 6.53 -0.37 -10.24
N VAL A 107 5.69 0.57 -9.83
CA VAL A 107 4.47 0.96 -10.54
C VAL A 107 4.41 2.48 -10.57
N LYS A 108 3.99 3.06 -11.70
CA LYS A 108 3.67 4.49 -11.73
C LYS A 108 2.34 4.75 -11.05
N PHE A 109 2.20 5.88 -10.35
CA PHE A 109 0.94 6.19 -9.71
C PHE A 109 -0.21 6.31 -10.71
N SER A 110 0.02 6.96 -11.86
CA SER A 110 -0.94 7.01 -12.97
C SER A 110 -1.38 5.63 -13.47
N GLU A 111 -0.48 4.64 -13.50
CA GLU A 111 -0.79 3.26 -13.91
C GLU A 111 -1.59 2.53 -12.83
N LEU A 112 -1.26 2.71 -11.54
CA LEU A 112 -2.05 2.16 -10.44
C LEU A 112 -3.51 2.64 -10.50
N LEU A 113 -3.74 3.92 -10.81
CA LEU A 113 -5.08 4.48 -10.91
C LEU A 113 -5.94 3.82 -12.02
N LEU A 114 -5.31 3.24 -13.05
CA LEU A 114 -6.01 2.50 -14.11
C LEU A 114 -6.54 1.14 -13.64
N PHE A 115 -5.93 0.55 -12.62
CA PHE A 115 -6.26 -0.78 -12.10
C PHE A 115 -7.07 -0.74 -10.79
N LEU A 116 -7.63 0.41 -10.40
CA LEU A 116 -8.37 0.53 -9.14
C LEU A 116 -9.60 -0.38 -9.06
N ASN A 117 -10.28 -0.64 -10.18
CA ASN A 117 -11.43 -1.54 -10.19
C ASN A 117 -11.00 -3.00 -9.96
N GLU A 118 -9.90 -3.42 -10.58
CA GLU A 118 -9.30 -4.73 -10.33
C GLU A 118 -8.77 -4.87 -8.90
N LEU A 119 -8.18 -3.80 -8.36
CA LEU A 119 -7.73 -3.76 -6.98
C LEU A 119 -8.90 -3.86 -6.01
N GLU A 120 -9.97 -3.08 -6.22
CA GLU A 120 -11.21 -3.15 -5.43
C GLU A 120 -11.79 -4.56 -5.46
N LEU A 121 -11.93 -5.17 -6.65
CA LEU A 121 -12.42 -6.54 -6.80
C LEU A 121 -11.55 -7.54 -6.02
N PHE A 122 -10.24 -7.48 -6.20
CA PHE A 122 -9.29 -8.36 -5.50
C PHE A 122 -9.41 -8.23 -3.99
N THR A 123 -9.38 -7.01 -3.48
CA THR A 123 -9.39 -6.73 -2.03
C THR A 123 -10.70 -7.18 -1.38
N THR A 124 -11.85 -6.94 -2.04
CA THR A 124 -13.17 -7.39 -1.56
C THR A 124 -13.34 -8.92 -1.64
N GLU A 125 -12.94 -9.58 -2.72
CA GLU A 125 -13.10 -11.04 -2.86
C GLU A 125 -12.22 -11.85 -1.90
N ASN A 126 -11.12 -11.26 -1.43
CA ASN A 126 -10.14 -11.94 -0.59
C ASN A 126 -10.14 -11.45 0.87
N ASP A 127 -11.03 -10.52 1.24
CA ASP A 127 -11.05 -9.84 2.54
C ASP A 127 -9.66 -9.27 2.93
N LYS A 128 -9.00 -8.61 1.97
CA LYS A 128 -7.66 -8.03 2.13
C LYS A 128 -7.66 -6.59 1.66
N PHE A 129 -7.86 -5.66 2.59
CA PHE A 129 -8.04 -4.25 2.28
C PHE A 129 -6.76 -3.41 2.40
N ASP A 130 -5.67 -4.02 2.85
CA ASP A 130 -4.42 -3.31 3.09
C ASP A 130 -3.54 -3.30 1.84
N PHE A 131 -3.21 -2.10 1.37
CA PHE A 131 -2.19 -1.90 0.35
C PHE A 131 -1.59 -0.49 0.46
N GLY A 132 -0.44 -0.29 -0.15
CA GLY A 132 0.13 1.05 -0.26
C GLY A 132 1.00 1.21 -1.50
N TRP A 133 1.25 2.46 -1.84
CA TRP A 133 2.17 2.86 -2.89
C TRP A 133 3.02 4.01 -2.38
N VAL A 134 4.33 3.92 -2.49
CA VAL A 134 5.27 4.92 -1.97
C VAL A 134 6.29 5.30 -3.02
N GLY A 135 6.62 6.59 -3.14
CA GLY A 135 7.56 7.07 -4.14
C GLY A 135 8.93 6.40 -4.08
N THR A 136 9.58 6.19 -5.23
CA THR A 136 10.94 5.62 -5.25
C THR A 136 12.02 6.63 -4.91
N GLU A 137 11.77 7.91 -5.21
CA GLU A 137 12.73 9.02 -5.07
C GLU A 137 12.16 10.22 -4.30
N LEU A 138 10.84 10.38 -4.33
CA LEU A 138 10.12 11.47 -3.68
C LEU A 138 9.47 10.95 -2.39
N ASP A 139 9.42 11.82 -1.38
CA ASP A 139 8.70 11.56 -0.14
C ASP A 139 7.19 11.79 -0.35
N CYS A 140 6.58 10.86 -1.07
CA CYS A 140 5.16 10.84 -1.35
C CYS A 140 4.62 9.41 -1.26
N GLY A 141 3.31 9.30 -1.10
CA GLY A 141 2.67 8.00 -1.10
C GLY A 141 1.23 8.01 -0.65
N ILE A 142 0.66 6.82 -0.75
CA ILE A 142 -0.68 6.46 -0.32
C ILE A 142 -0.63 5.15 0.46
N ILE A 143 -1.43 5.03 1.50
CA ILE A 143 -1.61 3.80 2.26
C ILE A 143 -3.10 3.66 2.55
N ALA A 144 -3.69 2.55 2.11
CA ALA A 144 -5.05 2.17 2.41
C ALA A 144 -5.02 1.02 3.42
N GLU A 145 -5.75 1.17 4.52
CA GLU A 145 -5.74 0.21 5.63
C GLU A 145 -7.15 -0.02 6.16
N PHE A 146 -7.44 -1.24 6.59
CA PHE A 146 -8.64 -1.55 7.36
C PHE A 146 -8.32 -1.55 8.86
N ASN A 147 -8.83 -0.54 9.58
CA ASN A 147 -8.58 -0.42 11.00
C ASN A 147 -9.70 -1.09 11.80
N HIS A 148 -9.44 -2.30 12.29
CA HIS A 148 -10.33 -3.01 13.20
C HIS A 148 -10.02 -2.62 14.65
N THR A 149 -10.67 -1.58 15.18
CA THR A 149 -10.57 -1.29 16.62
C THR A 149 -11.58 -2.13 17.40
N SER A 150 -11.13 -2.76 18.50
CA SER A 150 -11.92 -3.68 19.34
C SER A 150 -13.20 -3.10 19.97
N PHE A 151 -13.48 -1.80 19.77
CA PHE A 151 -14.50 -1.03 20.48
C PHE A 151 -15.45 -0.24 19.55
N CYS A 152 -15.82 -0.80 18.40
CA CYS A 152 -17.00 -0.41 17.59
C CYS A 152 -16.78 0.56 16.41
N ARG A 153 -15.58 0.66 15.83
CA ARG A 153 -15.41 1.29 14.51
C ARG A 153 -14.50 0.44 13.63
N ASN A 154 -15.10 -0.11 12.59
CA ASN A 154 -14.44 -0.74 11.47
C ASN A 154 -14.40 0.33 10.38
N ASP A 155 -13.31 1.07 10.34
CA ASP A 155 -13.15 2.18 9.40
C ASP A 155 -12.03 1.82 8.41
N PHE A 156 -12.22 2.21 7.15
CA PHE A 156 -11.16 2.19 6.16
C PHE A 156 -10.42 3.53 6.23
N GLU A 157 -9.11 3.48 6.29
CA GLU A 157 -8.23 4.64 6.36
C GLU A 157 -7.47 4.81 5.05
N LEU A 158 -7.41 6.04 4.54
CA LEU A 158 -6.57 6.44 3.41
C LEU A 158 -5.62 7.53 3.87
N SER A 159 -4.36 7.15 4.08
CA SER A 159 -3.27 8.07 4.33
C SER A 159 -2.65 8.52 3.01
N VAL A 160 -2.48 9.83 2.79
CA VAL A 160 -1.92 10.44 1.57
C VAL A 160 -0.95 11.54 1.95
N TRP A 161 0.20 11.63 1.28
CA TRP A 161 1.15 12.73 1.43
C TRP A 161 1.95 12.96 0.14
N GLY A 162 2.38 14.21 -0.09
CA GLY A 162 3.26 14.57 -1.20
C GLY A 162 2.66 14.40 -2.61
N ILE A 163 1.33 14.31 -2.72
CA ILE A 163 0.53 14.12 -3.95
C ILE A 163 -0.53 15.23 -4.01
#